data_AF-A0A2E7IP92-F1
#
_entry.id   AF-A0A2E7IP92-F1
#
_cell.length_a   1.000
_cell.length_b   1.000
_cell.length_c   1.000
_cell.angle_alpha   90.00
_cell.angle_beta   90.00
_cell.angle_gamma   90.00
#
_symmetry.space_group_name_H-M   'P 1'
#
loop_
_entity.id
_entity.type
_entity.pdbx_description
1 polymer ?
#
loop_
_entity_poly.entity_id
_entity_poly.type
_entity_poly.pdbx_seq_one_letter_code
_entity_poly.pdbx_strand_id
1 'polypeptide(L)'
;MKDAALEALYKKLDLAGPGLLLADEQCTEPPPNAANVQVLTHRVDVARRFEAAGFSCVLNDFLLPAVLPASVYYRVSKEKPLVHYLLNAVLAALPIGGRLLLSGYKGDGTKTYIEKACAMVGASKSVEKGAGGALLAIIEKRKQPVTTLDDSGYAELQLINAELSLFSKPGIYGWKKIDSGSALLAEQIPALLDTMPARPASVLDLGCGYGYLSVIARQYLPEARFVATDNNVTALLACAKNFDVHNIAGDTLADDCGAAITEKFDLIVCNPPFHKGFDVHGDLTLQFLQSAQARLKRGASAVFVVNQFIGLEQRAKQLFGECRLLAERDGFKVFLLKA
;
A
#
# COMPACT_ATOMS: atom_id res chain seq x y z
N MET A 1 -2.80 20.37 -3.54
CA MET A 1 -4.21 20.78 -3.66
C MET A 1 -5.01 19.89 -2.73
N LYS A 2 -5.86 20.45 -1.84
CA LYS A 2 -6.68 19.63 -0.93
C LYS A 2 -7.68 18.79 -1.74
N ASP A 3 -7.88 17.54 -1.36
CA ASP A 3 -8.82 16.65 -2.06
C ASP A 3 -10.27 17.07 -1.75
N ALA A 4 -10.93 17.71 -2.71
CA ALA A 4 -12.29 18.21 -2.57
C ALA A 4 -13.33 17.12 -2.25
N ALA A 5 -13.09 15.87 -2.65
CA ALA A 5 -13.98 14.76 -2.32
C ALA A 5 -13.78 14.28 -0.87
N LEU A 6 -12.54 14.31 -0.37
CA LEU A 6 -12.25 14.07 1.04
C LEU A 6 -12.85 15.18 1.92
N GLU A 7 -12.70 16.44 1.53
CA GLU A 7 -13.33 17.58 2.22
C GLU A 7 -14.86 17.47 2.25
N ALA A 8 -15.47 17.04 1.15
CA ALA A 8 -16.92 16.82 1.09
C ALA A 8 -17.37 15.73 2.07
N LEU A 9 -16.60 14.65 2.18
CA LEU A 9 -16.84 13.58 3.16
C LEU A 9 -16.72 14.10 4.60
N TYR A 10 -15.65 14.84 4.89
CA TYR A 10 -15.36 15.36 6.23
C TYR A 10 -16.40 16.35 6.75
N LYS A 11 -17.03 17.12 5.85
CA LYS A 11 -18.16 18.01 6.20
C LYS A 11 -19.41 17.26 6.70
N LYS A 12 -19.51 15.94 6.47
CA LYS A 12 -20.63 15.12 6.93
C LYS A 12 -20.27 14.18 8.09
N LEU A 13 -19.06 14.30 8.66
CA LEU A 13 -18.72 13.54 9.86
C LEU A 13 -19.70 13.91 10.96
N ASP A 14 -20.33 12.89 11.53
CA ASP A 14 -21.26 13.05 12.62
C ASP A 14 -20.44 13.32 13.88
N LEU A 15 -20.36 14.58 14.29
CA LEU A 15 -19.61 14.96 15.48
C LEU A 15 -20.25 14.44 16.77
N ALA A 16 -21.54 14.08 16.72
CA ALA A 16 -22.33 13.68 17.89
C ALA A 16 -22.42 12.16 18.09
N GLY A 17 -22.15 11.35 17.07
CA GLY A 17 -22.31 9.88 17.11
C GLY A 17 -21.04 9.10 16.74
N PRO A 18 -20.95 7.82 17.11
CA PRO A 18 -19.83 6.97 16.71
C PRO A 18 -19.83 6.76 15.20
N GLY A 19 -18.64 6.78 14.60
CA GLY A 19 -18.43 6.58 13.17
C GLY A 19 -17.20 5.73 12.85
N LEU A 20 -17.16 5.15 11.66
CA LEU A 20 -15.99 4.43 11.14
C LEU A 20 -15.54 5.06 9.82
N LEU A 21 -14.32 5.56 9.77
CA LEU A 21 -13.68 6.03 8.55
C LEU A 21 -12.78 4.92 7.99
N LEU A 22 -13.07 4.50 6.75
CA LEU A 22 -12.20 3.61 5.98
C LEU A 22 -11.19 4.47 5.22
N ALA A 23 -9.91 4.36 5.59
CA ALA A 23 -8.85 5.23 5.10
C ALA A 23 -7.73 4.45 4.42
N ASP A 24 -7.55 4.65 3.11
CA ASP A 24 -6.41 4.17 2.33
C ASP A 24 -5.47 5.34 1.96
N GLU A 25 -4.65 5.18 0.91
CA GLU A 25 -3.76 6.23 0.42
C GLU A 25 -4.47 7.52 -0.06
N GLN A 26 -5.77 7.48 -0.36
CA GLN A 26 -6.54 8.65 -0.77
C GLN A 26 -6.87 9.57 0.41
N CYS A 27 -6.82 9.06 1.65
CA CYS A 27 -7.00 9.84 2.87
C CYS A 27 -5.72 10.58 3.24
N THR A 28 -5.43 11.63 2.48
CA THR A 28 -4.16 12.37 2.54
C THR A 28 -4.02 13.27 3.77
N GLU A 29 -5.09 13.59 4.48
CA GLU A 29 -5.05 14.42 5.69
C GLU A 29 -6.19 14.03 6.64
N PRO A 30 -6.00 14.09 7.97
CA PRO A 30 -7.07 13.86 8.92
C PRO A 30 -8.07 15.03 8.93
N PRO A 31 -9.36 14.79 9.28
CA PRO A 31 -10.32 15.86 9.47
C PRO A 31 -9.96 16.71 10.71
N PRO A 32 -10.29 18.01 10.71
CA PRO A 32 -9.91 18.91 11.81
C PRO A 32 -10.61 18.61 13.14
N ASN A 33 -11.78 17.95 13.14
CA ASN A 33 -12.52 17.59 14.35
C ASN A 33 -13.41 16.37 14.08
N ALA A 34 -13.19 15.26 14.80
CA ALA A 34 -14.07 14.09 14.81
C ALA A 34 -13.64 13.06 15.88
N ALA A 35 -13.69 13.44 17.17
CA ALA A 35 -13.25 12.58 18.28
C ALA A 35 -13.98 11.22 18.38
N ASN A 36 -15.21 11.13 17.84
CA ASN A 36 -16.04 9.91 17.90
C ASN A 36 -15.88 8.99 16.68
N VAL A 37 -14.92 9.29 15.79
CA VAL A 37 -14.71 8.50 14.57
C VAL A 37 -13.46 7.63 14.74
N GLN A 38 -13.65 6.31 14.70
CA GLN A 38 -12.56 5.36 14.59
C GLN A 38 -12.09 5.30 13.13
N VAL A 39 -10.79 5.15 12.93
CA VAL A 39 -10.17 5.02 11.61
C VAL A 39 -9.73 3.57 11.43
N LEU A 40 -10.13 2.96 10.33
CA LEU A 40 -9.63 1.65 9.90
C LEU A 40 -8.80 1.85 8.64
N THR A 41 -7.55 1.39 8.67
CA THR A 41 -6.62 1.54 7.57
C THR A 41 -5.70 0.33 7.46
N HIS A 42 -5.20 0.07 6.26
CA HIS A 42 -4.13 -0.88 6.00
C HIS A 42 -2.76 -0.20 5.76
N ARG A 43 -2.67 1.12 5.98
CA ARG A 43 -1.51 1.96 5.69
C ARG A 43 -0.89 2.52 6.97
N VAL A 44 0.40 2.26 7.19
CA VAL A 44 1.12 2.69 8.40
C VAL A 44 1.24 4.22 8.48
N ASP A 45 1.66 4.88 7.40
CA ASP A 45 1.71 6.35 7.27
C ASP A 45 0.37 7.03 7.56
N VAL A 46 -0.75 6.46 7.09
CA VAL A 46 -2.10 6.95 7.35
C VAL A 46 -2.43 6.78 8.84
N ALA A 47 -2.21 5.58 9.41
CA ALA A 47 -2.45 5.33 10.83
C ALA A 47 -1.70 6.34 11.71
N ARG A 48 -0.39 6.49 11.50
CA ARG A 48 0.46 7.43 12.25
C ARG A 48 0.00 8.88 12.14
N ARG A 49 -0.39 9.31 10.93
CA ARG A 49 -0.86 10.69 10.68
C ARG A 49 -2.17 10.98 11.41
N PHE A 50 -3.09 10.02 11.43
CA PHE A 50 -4.36 10.15 12.14
C PHE A 50 -4.20 10.03 13.66
N GLU A 51 -3.34 9.13 14.15
CA GLU A 51 -3.00 9.01 15.57
C GLU A 51 -2.36 10.30 16.10
N ALA A 52 -1.45 10.91 15.33
CA ALA A 52 -0.85 12.20 15.67
C ALA A 52 -1.87 13.34 15.73
N ALA A 53 -3.00 13.21 15.03
CA ALA A 53 -4.14 14.12 15.09
C ALA A 53 -5.18 13.74 16.16
N GLY A 54 -4.90 12.72 16.98
CA GLY A 54 -5.74 12.29 18.10
C GLY A 54 -6.84 11.29 17.76
N PHE A 55 -6.82 10.67 16.59
CA PHE A 55 -7.79 9.65 16.20
C PHE A 55 -7.43 8.27 16.77
N SER A 56 -8.46 7.47 17.08
CA SER A 56 -8.28 6.04 17.33
C SER A 56 -8.15 5.31 16.00
N CYS A 57 -7.00 4.70 15.75
CA CYS A 57 -6.71 3.96 14.53
C CYS A 57 -6.65 2.45 14.79
N VAL A 58 -7.15 1.68 13.82
CA VAL A 58 -6.98 0.23 13.74
C VAL A 58 -6.25 -0.06 12.43
N LEU A 59 -5.01 -0.54 12.54
CA LEU A 59 -4.17 -0.92 11.40
C LEU A 59 -4.33 -2.42 11.11
N ASN A 60 -5.06 -2.77 10.04
CA ASN A 60 -5.20 -4.15 9.57
C ASN A 60 -5.62 -4.18 8.08
N ASP A 61 -5.82 -5.37 7.53
CA ASP A 61 -6.24 -5.58 6.13
C ASP A 61 -7.74 -5.33 5.89
N PHE A 62 -8.23 -4.19 6.36
CA PHE A 62 -9.65 -3.81 6.37
C PHE A 62 -10.61 -4.85 6.95
N LEU A 63 -10.15 -5.59 7.97
CA LEU A 63 -11.00 -6.46 8.77
C LEU A 63 -11.94 -5.58 9.61
N LEU A 64 -13.20 -5.53 9.18
CA LEU A 64 -14.24 -4.75 9.85
C LEU A 64 -14.50 -5.26 11.28
N PRO A 65 -14.82 -4.37 12.23
CA PRO A 65 -15.23 -4.79 13.57
C PRO A 65 -16.55 -5.57 13.51
N ALA A 66 -16.77 -6.44 14.51
CA ALA A 66 -17.96 -7.30 14.58
C ALA A 66 -19.28 -6.51 14.59
N VAL A 67 -19.26 -5.30 15.12
CA VAL A 67 -20.39 -4.36 15.12
C VAL A 67 -19.94 -3.05 14.50
N LEU A 68 -20.61 -2.64 13.42
CA LEU A 68 -20.36 -1.35 12.80
C LEU A 68 -21.16 -0.23 13.49
N PRO A 69 -20.61 0.99 13.57
CA PRO A 69 -21.39 2.16 13.91
C PRO A 69 -22.48 2.44 12.87
N ALA A 70 -23.45 3.27 13.23
CA ALA A 70 -24.55 3.65 12.33
C ALA A 70 -24.09 4.49 11.12
N SER A 71 -22.89 5.06 11.14
CA SER A 71 -22.32 5.81 10.03
C SER A 71 -20.91 5.31 9.66
N VAL A 72 -20.73 4.96 8.39
CA VAL A 72 -19.43 4.58 7.82
C VAL A 72 -19.06 5.57 6.71
N TYR A 73 -17.83 6.05 6.72
CA TYR A 73 -17.30 7.05 5.81
C TYR A 73 -16.23 6.42 4.92
N TYR A 74 -16.35 6.61 3.61
CA TYR A 74 -15.42 6.00 2.67
C TYR A 74 -15.16 6.93 1.48
N ARG A 75 -13.89 7.32 1.34
CA ARG A 75 -13.36 7.94 0.13
C ARG A 75 -12.93 6.82 -0.81
N VAL A 76 -13.56 6.71 -1.98
CA VAL A 76 -13.35 5.59 -2.91
C VAL A 76 -11.87 5.37 -3.21
N SER A 77 -11.40 4.15 -2.92
CA SER A 77 -10.05 3.69 -3.23
C SER A 77 -9.78 3.63 -4.72
N LYS A 78 -8.50 3.67 -5.08
CA LYS A 78 -8.06 3.50 -6.46
C LYS A 78 -8.30 2.07 -6.98
N GLU A 79 -8.09 1.08 -6.12
CA GLU A 79 -8.15 -0.34 -6.50
C GLU A 79 -9.60 -0.87 -6.46
N LYS A 80 -10.16 -1.15 -7.63
CA LYS A 80 -11.53 -1.66 -7.78
C LYS A 80 -11.87 -2.88 -6.90
N PRO A 81 -11.00 -3.92 -6.77
CA PRO A 81 -11.29 -5.05 -5.89
C PRO A 81 -11.49 -4.63 -4.42
N LEU A 82 -10.67 -3.71 -3.91
CA LEU A 82 -10.82 -3.16 -2.56
C LEU A 82 -12.13 -2.39 -2.42
N VAL A 83 -12.49 -1.55 -3.40
CA VAL A 83 -13.78 -0.85 -3.38
C VAL A 83 -14.95 -1.83 -3.32
N HIS A 84 -14.95 -2.86 -4.17
CA HIS A 84 -16.01 -3.86 -4.18
C HIS A 84 -16.08 -4.63 -2.85
N TYR A 85 -14.93 -5.05 -2.30
CA TYR A 85 -14.85 -5.73 -1.00
C TYR A 85 -15.44 -4.88 0.12
N LEU A 86 -15.01 -3.61 0.24
CA LEU A 86 -15.49 -2.71 1.28
C LEU A 86 -16.99 -2.45 1.15
N LEU A 87 -17.52 -2.28 -0.07
CA LEU A 87 -18.97 -2.15 -0.28
C LEU A 87 -19.73 -3.42 0.13
N ASN A 88 -19.22 -4.60 -0.22
CA ASN A 88 -19.80 -5.88 0.19
C ASN A 88 -19.82 -6.00 1.73
N ALA A 89 -18.66 -5.85 2.35
CA ALA A 89 -18.47 -6.06 3.78
C ALA A 89 -19.24 -5.04 4.61
N VAL A 90 -19.16 -3.74 4.27
CA VAL A 90 -19.89 -2.69 4.99
C VAL A 90 -21.39 -2.87 4.83
N LEU A 91 -21.91 -3.02 3.61
CA LEU A 91 -23.35 -3.11 3.41
C LEU A 91 -23.94 -4.41 3.97
N ALA A 92 -23.16 -5.48 4.11
CA ALA A 92 -23.56 -6.67 4.85
C ALA A 92 -23.67 -6.39 6.36
N ALA A 93 -22.64 -5.77 6.96
CA ALA A 93 -22.53 -5.60 8.41
C ALA A 93 -23.28 -4.37 8.98
N LEU A 94 -23.55 -3.34 8.17
CA LEU A 94 -24.22 -2.11 8.63
C LEU A 94 -25.65 -2.43 9.12
N PRO A 95 -26.15 -1.84 10.21
CA PRO A 95 -27.54 -2.03 10.63
C PRO A 95 -28.52 -1.44 9.60
N ILE A 96 -29.76 -1.95 9.58
CA ILE A 96 -30.84 -1.30 8.82
C ILE A 96 -31.05 0.12 9.37
N GLY A 97 -31.16 1.11 8.49
CA GLY A 97 -31.17 2.53 8.82
C GLY A 97 -29.77 3.16 8.97
N GLY A 98 -28.71 2.34 9.03
CA GLY A 98 -27.33 2.83 9.01
C GLY A 98 -26.96 3.44 7.65
N ARG A 99 -25.98 4.34 7.64
CA ARG A 99 -25.58 5.14 6.48
C ARG A 99 -24.13 4.86 6.07
N LEU A 100 -23.92 4.58 4.79
CA LEU A 100 -22.61 4.63 4.14
C LEU A 100 -22.50 5.97 3.40
N LEU A 101 -21.52 6.78 3.77
CA LEU A 101 -21.15 8.01 3.07
C LEU A 101 -19.99 7.71 2.13
N LEU A 102 -20.24 7.83 0.83
CA LEU A 102 -19.29 7.47 -0.22
C LEU A 102 -18.89 8.71 -1.01
N SER A 103 -17.60 9.02 -1.06
CA SER A 103 -17.08 10.20 -1.76
C SER A 103 -16.02 9.86 -2.82
N GLY A 104 -15.90 10.72 -3.82
CA GLY A 104 -15.43 10.28 -5.13
C GLY A 104 -15.11 11.35 -6.17
N TYR A 105 -14.26 11.06 -7.14
CA TYR A 105 -14.36 11.66 -8.47
C TYR A 105 -15.01 10.71 -9.46
N LYS A 106 -15.43 11.25 -10.62
CA LYS A 106 -15.90 10.44 -11.75
C LYS A 106 -14.79 9.51 -12.27
N GLY A 107 -13.54 9.98 -12.29
CA GLY A 107 -12.37 9.20 -12.71
C GLY A 107 -12.12 7.97 -11.83
N ASP A 108 -12.51 8.04 -10.56
CA ASP A 108 -12.39 6.93 -9.60
C ASP A 108 -13.48 5.85 -9.82
N GLY A 109 -14.45 6.07 -10.71
CA GLY A 109 -15.61 5.18 -10.90
C GLY A 109 -16.74 5.39 -9.88
N THR A 110 -16.65 6.39 -9.01
CA THR A 110 -17.56 6.63 -7.87
C THR A 110 -19.03 6.64 -8.26
N LYS A 111 -19.41 7.29 -9.37
CA LYS A 111 -20.81 7.33 -9.81
C LYS A 111 -21.39 5.91 -9.95
N THR A 112 -20.61 5.00 -10.54
CA THR A 112 -20.99 3.59 -10.73
C THR A 112 -21.05 2.85 -9.40
N TYR A 113 -20.11 3.11 -8.49
CA TYR A 113 -20.12 2.50 -7.15
C TYR A 113 -21.33 2.94 -6.31
N ILE A 114 -21.72 4.22 -6.38
CA ILE A 114 -22.94 4.73 -5.75
C ILE A 114 -24.18 3.99 -6.29
N GLU A 115 -24.30 3.86 -7.62
CA GLU A 115 -25.42 3.17 -8.26
C GLU A 115 -25.53 1.70 -7.81
N LYS A 116 -24.40 0.99 -7.78
CA LYS A 116 -24.31 -0.39 -7.32
C LYS A 116 -24.68 -0.54 -5.84
N ALA A 117 -24.09 0.29 -4.97
CA ALA A 117 -24.35 0.27 -3.54
C ALA A 117 -25.82 0.55 -3.23
N CYS A 118 -26.44 1.55 -3.88
CA CYS A 118 -27.87 1.83 -3.73
C CYS A 118 -28.73 0.63 -4.14
N ALA A 119 -28.40 -0.02 -5.27
CA ALA A 119 -29.13 -1.19 -5.76
C ALA A 119 -29.07 -2.38 -4.78
N MET A 120 -27.91 -2.65 -4.19
CA MET A 120 -27.72 -3.73 -3.22
C MET A 120 -28.69 -3.62 -2.05
N VAL A 121 -28.85 -2.42 -1.47
CA VAL A 121 -29.61 -2.20 -0.22
C VAL A 121 -30.95 -1.49 -0.40
N GLY A 122 -31.43 -1.35 -1.65
CA GLY A 122 -32.72 -0.73 -1.96
C GLY A 122 -32.80 0.76 -1.59
N ALA A 123 -31.68 1.47 -1.61
CA ALA A 123 -31.62 2.90 -1.32
C ALA A 123 -31.94 3.74 -2.56
N SER A 124 -32.49 4.92 -2.36
CA SER A 124 -32.60 5.94 -3.41
C SER A 124 -31.25 6.62 -3.64
N LYS A 125 -30.97 6.95 -4.90
CA LYS A 125 -29.74 7.67 -5.26
C LYS A 125 -29.86 9.16 -4.91
N SER A 126 -29.12 9.60 -3.90
CA SER A 126 -28.89 11.03 -3.62
C SER A 126 -27.39 11.32 -3.74
N VAL A 127 -27.03 12.27 -4.59
CA VAL A 127 -25.63 12.63 -4.85
C VAL A 127 -25.47 14.15 -4.85
N GLU A 128 -24.63 14.63 -3.94
CA GLU A 128 -24.17 16.01 -3.88
C GLU A 128 -22.92 16.17 -4.75
N LYS A 129 -22.82 17.28 -5.49
CA LYS A 129 -21.62 17.63 -6.26
C LYS A 129 -20.81 18.67 -5.48
N GLY A 130 -19.55 18.37 -5.23
CA GLY A 130 -18.58 19.28 -4.61
C GLY A 130 -17.73 20.04 -5.64
N ALA A 131 -16.75 20.79 -5.12
CA ALA A 131 -15.76 21.48 -5.95
C ALA A 131 -14.95 20.49 -6.81
N GLY A 132 -14.46 20.95 -7.96
CA GLY A 132 -13.59 20.13 -8.84
C GLY A 132 -14.24 18.88 -9.43
N GLY A 133 -15.57 18.74 -9.37
CA GLY A 133 -16.27 17.54 -9.83
C GLY A 133 -16.29 16.39 -8.81
N ALA A 134 -15.98 16.67 -7.54
CA ALA A 134 -16.18 15.74 -6.45
C ALA A 134 -17.66 15.33 -6.33
N LEU A 135 -17.89 14.09 -5.93
CA LEU A 135 -19.18 13.48 -5.71
C LEU A 135 -19.24 13.00 -4.26
N LEU A 136 -20.39 13.15 -3.63
CA LEU A 136 -20.69 12.63 -2.31
C LEU A 136 -22.09 12.03 -2.32
N ALA A 137 -22.23 10.80 -1.86
CA ALA A 137 -23.52 10.15 -1.66
C ALA A 137 -23.69 9.71 -0.21
N ILE A 138 -24.92 9.80 0.29
CA ILE A 138 -25.33 9.23 1.57
C ILE A 138 -26.29 8.08 1.25
N ILE A 139 -25.86 6.85 1.55
CA ILE A 139 -26.58 5.63 1.21
C ILE A 139 -27.09 5.01 2.51
N GLU A 140 -28.39 5.11 2.75
CA GLU A 140 -29.05 4.50 3.90
C GLU A 140 -29.45 3.05 3.58
N LYS A 141 -29.02 2.10 4.41
CA LYS A 141 -29.33 0.68 4.23
C LYS A 141 -30.79 0.42 4.60
N ARG A 142 -31.65 0.13 3.60
CA ARG A 142 -33.09 -0.13 3.82
C ARG A 142 -33.44 -1.62 3.92
N LYS A 143 -32.61 -2.48 3.33
CA LYS A 143 -32.73 -3.93 3.40
C LYS A 143 -31.34 -4.57 3.39
N GLN A 144 -31.29 -5.87 3.69
CA GLN A 144 -30.07 -6.65 3.51
C GLN A 144 -29.64 -6.66 2.03
N PRO A 145 -28.33 -6.68 1.74
CA PRO A 145 -27.84 -6.71 0.36
C PRO A 145 -28.35 -7.97 -0.35
N VAL A 146 -28.98 -7.79 -1.50
CA VAL A 146 -29.54 -8.90 -2.31
C VAL A 146 -28.52 -9.51 -3.26
N THR A 147 -27.42 -8.81 -3.50
CA THR A 147 -26.32 -9.22 -4.37
C THR A 147 -24.99 -8.72 -3.79
N THR A 148 -23.89 -9.34 -4.21
CA THR A 148 -22.53 -8.88 -3.93
C THR A 148 -21.83 -8.46 -5.23
N LEU A 149 -20.82 -7.61 -5.09
CA LEU A 149 -19.94 -7.21 -6.16
C LEU A 149 -18.76 -8.19 -6.27
N ASP A 150 -18.27 -8.44 -7.48
CA ASP A 150 -17.06 -9.24 -7.68
C ASP A 150 -15.82 -8.48 -7.18
N ASP A 151 -15.38 -8.80 -5.97
CA ASP A 151 -14.18 -8.26 -5.33
C ASP A 151 -12.91 -9.05 -5.65
N SER A 152 -12.98 -9.97 -6.62
CA SER A 152 -11.88 -10.85 -7.01
C SER A 152 -11.33 -11.70 -5.86
N GLY A 153 -12.12 -11.99 -4.83
CA GLY A 153 -11.68 -12.74 -3.66
C GLY A 153 -10.71 -11.96 -2.80
N TYR A 154 -10.99 -10.67 -2.55
CA TYR A 154 -10.12 -9.75 -1.80
C TYR A 154 -9.67 -10.31 -0.45
N ALA A 155 -10.51 -11.06 0.26
CA ALA A 155 -10.16 -11.61 1.56
C ALA A 155 -9.00 -12.62 1.49
N GLU A 156 -8.84 -13.32 0.36
CA GLU A 156 -7.99 -14.50 0.24
C GLU A 156 -6.62 -14.19 -0.37
N LEU A 157 -5.60 -14.90 0.12
CA LEU A 157 -4.32 -15.04 -0.57
C LEU A 157 -4.47 -16.03 -1.72
N GLN A 158 -3.95 -15.68 -2.88
CA GLN A 158 -4.10 -16.41 -4.13
C GLN A 158 -2.72 -16.74 -4.69
N LEU A 159 -2.57 -17.95 -5.26
CA LEU A 159 -1.39 -18.32 -6.02
C LEU A 159 -1.41 -17.56 -7.36
N ILE A 160 -0.43 -16.68 -7.57
CA ILE A 160 -0.36 -15.78 -8.74
C ILE A 160 0.69 -16.21 -9.76
N ASN A 161 1.65 -17.04 -9.35
CA ASN A 161 2.63 -17.67 -10.22
C ASN A 161 2.94 -19.07 -9.68
N ALA A 162 2.56 -20.10 -10.44
CA ALA A 162 2.73 -21.50 -10.04
C ALA A 162 4.20 -21.95 -10.11
N GLU A 163 4.97 -21.45 -11.09
CA GLU A 163 6.37 -21.83 -11.32
C GLU A 163 7.26 -21.40 -10.14
N LEU A 164 7.01 -20.21 -9.60
CA LEU A 164 7.72 -19.65 -8.45
C LEU A 164 6.98 -19.87 -7.12
N SER A 165 5.81 -20.52 -7.13
CA SER A 165 4.96 -20.68 -5.95
C SER A 165 4.73 -19.36 -5.20
N LEU A 166 4.37 -18.29 -5.92
CA LEU A 166 4.17 -16.96 -5.36
C LEU A 166 2.70 -16.70 -5.05
N PHE A 167 2.44 -16.21 -3.85
CA PHE A 167 1.14 -15.78 -3.37
C PHE A 167 1.03 -14.25 -3.31
N SER A 168 -0.14 -13.74 -3.61
CA SER A 168 -0.50 -12.31 -3.45
C SER A 168 -2.01 -12.21 -3.25
N LYS A 169 -2.57 -11.01 -3.22
CA LYS A 169 -4.02 -10.82 -3.12
C LYS A 169 -4.50 -9.49 -3.71
N PRO A 170 -5.78 -9.40 -4.09
CA PRO A 170 -6.36 -8.11 -4.50
C PRO A 170 -6.10 -7.03 -3.44
N GLY A 171 -5.85 -5.80 -3.88
CA GLY A 171 -5.47 -4.68 -2.99
C GLY A 171 -3.96 -4.43 -2.90
N ILE A 172 -3.12 -5.36 -3.36
CA ILE A 172 -1.68 -5.14 -3.53
C ILE A 172 -1.41 -4.60 -4.94
N TYR A 173 -0.46 -3.66 -5.07
CA TYR A 173 -0.07 -3.14 -6.37
C TYR A 173 0.40 -4.27 -7.29
N GLY A 174 -0.17 -4.33 -8.49
CA GLY A 174 0.23 -5.32 -9.49
C GLY A 174 -0.04 -6.77 -9.10
N TRP A 175 -0.92 -7.04 -8.13
CA TRP A 175 -1.06 -8.33 -7.45
C TRP A 175 -1.19 -9.57 -8.34
N LYS A 176 -1.65 -9.47 -9.60
CA LYS A 176 -1.77 -10.62 -10.53
C LYS A 176 -0.50 -10.94 -11.32
N LYS A 177 0.56 -10.14 -11.19
CA LYS A 177 1.75 -10.28 -12.04
C LYS A 177 3.03 -9.92 -11.31
N ILE A 178 4.13 -10.40 -11.86
CA ILE A 178 5.47 -9.93 -11.50
C ILE A 178 5.65 -8.54 -12.10
N ASP A 179 6.08 -7.59 -11.28
CA ASP A 179 6.40 -6.24 -11.74
C ASP A 179 7.68 -6.26 -12.58
N SER A 180 7.66 -5.63 -13.75
CA SER A 180 8.76 -5.67 -14.71
C SER A 180 10.03 -5.01 -14.19
N GLY A 181 9.92 -3.95 -13.37
CA GLY A 181 11.08 -3.34 -12.72
C GLY A 181 11.69 -4.29 -11.68
N SER A 182 10.84 -4.91 -10.86
CA SER A 182 11.29 -5.91 -9.87
C SER A 182 11.97 -7.11 -10.53
N ALA A 183 11.42 -7.61 -11.64
CA ALA A 183 12.04 -8.67 -12.43
C ALA A 183 13.41 -8.25 -12.98
N LEU A 184 13.51 -7.03 -13.53
CA LEU A 184 14.78 -6.51 -14.03
C LEU A 184 15.84 -6.39 -12.93
N LEU A 185 15.46 -5.95 -11.73
CA LEU A 185 16.35 -5.94 -10.56
C LEU A 185 16.80 -7.34 -10.19
N ALA A 186 15.84 -8.27 -10.09
CA ALA A 186 16.11 -9.66 -9.71
C ALA A 186 17.10 -10.35 -10.66
N GLU A 187 17.03 -10.08 -11.96
CA GLU A 187 18.00 -10.56 -12.96
C GLU A 187 19.45 -10.12 -12.67
N GLN A 188 19.65 -8.98 -12.00
CA GLN A 188 20.99 -8.46 -11.71
C GLN A 188 21.60 -9.05 -10.44
N ILE A 189 20.82 -9.70 -9.57
CA ILE A 189 21.28 -10.21 -8.27
C ILE A 189 22.46 -11.18 -8.42
N PRO A 190 22.45 -12.20 -9.30
CA PRO A 190 23.53 -13.19 -9.34
C PRO A 190 24.88 -12.56 -9.71
N ALA A 191 24.90 -11.79 -10.80
CA ALA A 191 26.09 -11.10 -11.27
C ALA A 191 26.59 -10.08 -10.25
N LEU A 192 25.69 -9.38 -9.55
CA LEU A 192 26.07 -8.48 -8.46
C LEU A 192 26.76 -9.24 -7.33
N LEU A 193 26.19 -10.35 -6.87
CA LEU A 193 26.74 -11.14 -5.76
C LEU A 193 28.16 -11.61 -6.05
N ASP A 194 28.48 -11.97 -7.30
CA ASP A 194 29.82 -12.38 -7.72
C ASP A 194 30.86 -11.25 -7.70
N THR A 195 30.41 -9.99 -7.66
CA THR A 195 31.30 -8.83 -7.46
C THR A 195 31.54 -8.49 -5.99
N MET A 196 30.83 -9.13 -5.05
CA MET A 196 30.95 -8.85 -3.63
C MET A 196 32.08 -9.66 -2.99
N PRO A 197 32.82 -9.09 -2.02
CA PRO A 197 33.93 -9.79 -1.36
C PRO A 197 33.47 -10.96 -0.48
N ALA A 198 32.22 -10.93 -0.02
CA ALA A 198 31.58 -11.98 0.75
C ALA A 198 30.10 -12.05 0.39
N ARG A 199 29.48 -13.22 0.58
CA ARG A 199 28.03 -13.35 0.42
C ARG A 199 27.31 -12.57 1.54
N PRO A 200 26.32 -11.73 1.22
CA PRO A 200 25.48 -11.06 2.21
C PRO A 200 24.87 -12.06 3.21
N ALA A 201 25.03 -11.79 4.51
CA ALA A 201 24.41 -12.59 5.57
C ALA A 201 23.06 -12.00 6.03
N SER A 202 22.76 -10.76 5.63
CA SER A 202 21.55 -10.04 6.00
C SER A 202 21.03 -9.21 4.82
N VAL A 203 19.74 -9.35 4.50
CA VAL A 203 19.06 -8.67 3.39
C VAL A 203 17.88 -7.87 3.92
N LEU A 204 17.76 -6.61 3.50
CA LEU A 204 16.56 -5.80 3.69
C LEU A 204 15.85 -5.61 2.35
N ASP A 205 14.57 -5.98 2.29
CA ASP A 205 13.66 -5.67 1.18
C ASP A 205 12.82 -4.45 1.56
N LEU A 206 13.19 -3.28 1.02
CA LEU A 206 12.63 -1.98 1.37
C LEU A 206 11.49 -1.63 0.40
N GLY A 207 10.25 -1.65 0.89
CA GLY A 207 9.05 -1.57 0.05
C GLY A 207 8.76 -2.92 -0.60
N CYS A 208 8.66 -3.97 0.21
CA CYS A 208 8.73 -5.35 -0.27
C CYS A 208 7.53 -5.81 -1.10
N GLY A 209 6.39 -5.12 -1.04
CA GLY A 209 5.15 -5.62 -1.62
C GLY A 209 4.84 -7.02 -1.09
N TYR A 210 4.55 -7.97 -2.00
CA TYR A 210 4.36 -9.37 -1.64
C TYR A 210 5.67 -10.18 -1.52
N GLY A 211 6.85 -9.54 -1.51
CA GLY A 211 8.14 -10.19 -1.21
C GLY A 211 8.82 -10.87 -2.39
N TYR A 212 8.50 -10.50 -3.64
CA TYR A 212 9.11 -11.10 -4.84
C TYR A 212 10.63 -11.02 -4.83
N LEU A 213 11.20 -9.85 -4.53
CA LEU A 213 12.66 -9.66 -4.54
C LEU A 213 13.32 -10.51 -3.46
N SER A 214 12.75 -10.58 -2.26
CA SER A 214 13.19 -11.48 -1.19
C SER A 214 13.19 -12.94 -1.62
N VAL A 215 12.12 -13.43 -2.27
CA VAL A 215 12.03 -14.82 -2.75
C VAL A 215 13.12 -15.14 -3.77
N ILE A 216 13.38 -14.24 -4.74
CA ILE A 216 14.45 -14.49 -5.71
C ILE A 216 15.84 -14.39 -5.07
N ALA A 217 16.08 -13.37 -4.23
CA ALA A 217 17.35 -13.21 -3.51
C ALA A 217 17.68 -14.44 -2.65
N ARG A 218 16.68 -15.05 -1.99
CA ARG A 218 16.81 -16.27 -1.18
C ARG A 218 17.37 -17.46 -1.95
N GLN A 219 17.15 -17.55 -3.26
CA GLN A 219 17.68 -18.64 -4.09
C GLN A 219 19.21 -18.59 -4.20
N TYR A 220 19.78 -17.39 -4.11
CA TYR A 220 21.22 -17.15 -4.18
C TYR A 220 21.86 -16.94 -2.79
N LEU A 221 21.05 -16.63 -1.79
CA LEU A 221 21.45 -16.35 -0.41
C LEU A 221 20.69 -17.25 0.58
N PRO A 222 20.88 -18.58 0.53
CA PRO A 222 20.05 -19.50 1.30
C PRO A 222 20.24 -19.42 2.81
N GLU A 223 21.38 -18.90 3.26
CA GLU A 223 21.74 -18.75 4.67
C GLU A 223 21.51 -17.33 5.20
N ALA A 224 21.12 -16.38 4.34
CA ALA A 224 20.93 -15.01 4.77
C ALA A 224 19.64 -14.86 5.59
N ARG A 225 19.69 -13.99 6.60
CA ARG A 225 18.49 -13.51 7.30
C ARG A 225 17.83 -12.42 6.45
N PHE A 226 16.51 -12.46 6.35
CA PHE A 226 15.74 -11.47 5.61
C PHE A 226 14.92 -10.60 6.56
N VAL A 227 14.85 -9.31 6.27
CA VAL A 227 13.84 -8.40 6.82
C VAL A 227 13.15 -7.75 5.64
N ALA A 228 11.82 -7.79 5.61
CA ALA A 228 11.03 -7.16 4.57
C ALA A 228 10.12 -6.12 5.22
N THR A 229 10.05 -4.93 4.64
CA THR A 229 9.21 -3.85 5.17
C THR A 229 8.39 -3.20 4.08
N ASP A 230 7.15 -2.87 4.43
CA ASP A 230 6.22 -2.15 3.58
C ASP A 230 5.29 -1.32 4.46
N ASN A 231 4.77 -0.25 3.88
CA ASN A 231 3.79 0.58 4.55
C ASN A 231 2.37 -0.01 4.45
N ASN A 232 2.15 -1.01 3.59
CA ASN A 232 0.86 -1.67 3.41
C ASN A 232 0.84 -3.05 4.11
N VAL A 233 -0.01 -3.19 5.14
CA VAL A 233 -0.12 -4.47 5.88
C VAL A 233 -0.73 -5.60 5.03
N THR A 234 -1.60 -5.28 4.04
CA THR A 234 -2.08 -6.26 3.07
C THR A 234 -0.91 -6.90 2.31
N ALA A 235 0.08 -6.09 1.93
CA ALA A 235 1.26 -6.56 1.21
C ALA A 235 2.14 -7.47 2.10
N LEU A 236 2.30 -7.10 3.38
CA LEU A 236 3.07 -7.88 4.34
C LEU A 236 2.44 -9.23 4.66
N LEU A 237 1.11 -9.36 4.66
CA LEU A 237 0.45 -10.65 4.79
C LEU A 237 0.83 -11.61 3.63
N ALA A 238 0.90 -11.09 2.41
CA ALA A 238 1.35 -11.87 1.25
C ALA A 238 2.87 -12.15 1.30
N CYS A 239 3.67 -11.18 1.75
CA CYS A 239 5.11 -11.36 1.94
C CYS A 239 5.40 -12.47 2.97
N ALA A 240 4.74 -12.45 4.12
CA ALA A 240 4.88 -13.48 5.15
C ALA A 240 4.48 -14.86 4.60
N LYS A 241 3.37 -14.95 3.86
CA LYS A 241 2.99 -16.20 3.19
C LYS A 241 4.07 -16.71 2.24
N ASN A 242 4.70 -15.83 1.48
CA ASN A 242 5.79 -16.22 0.58
C ASN A 242 7.06 -16.60 1.34
N PHE A 243 7.35 -15.97 2.48
CA PHE A 243 8.46 -16.37 3.34
C PHE A 243 8.25 -17.80 3.86
N ASP A 244 7.04 -18.11 4.32
CA ASP A 244 6.68 -19.45 4.79
C ASP A 244 6.83 -20.50 3.66
N VAL A 245 6.29 -20.23 2.48
CA VAL A 245 6.34 -21.15 1.32
C VAL A 245 7.78 -21.45 0.89
N HIS A 246 8.66 -20.45 0.98
CA HIS A 246 10.05 -20.55 0.53
C HIS A 246 11.05 -20.84 1.66
N ASN A 247 10.58 -21.10 2.89
CA ASN A 247 11.42 -21.31 4.08
C ASN A 247 12.48 -20.19 4.24
N ILE A 248 12.03 -18.94 4.08
CA ILE A 248 12.85 -17.76 4.32
C ILE A 248 12.84 -17.49 5.82
N ALA A 249 14.01 -17.58 6.45
CA ALA A 249 14.19 -17.14 7.83
C ALA A 249 14.21 -15.60 7.85
N GLY A 250 13.07 -14.98 8.16
CA GLY A 250 12.97 -13.54 8.16
C GLY A 250 11.70 -12.97 8.77
N ASP A 251 11.75 -11.66 8.98
CA ASP A 251 10.68 -10.88 9.62
C ASP A 251 10.00 -9.96 8.60
N THR A 252 8.68 -9.80 8.70
CA THR A 252 7.94 -8.77 7.95
C THR A 252 7.54 -7.64 8.91
N LEU A 253 7.87 -6.40 8.55
CA LEU A 253 7.71 -5.23 9.41
C LEU A 253 6.86 -4.15 8.74
N ALA A 254 5.74 -3.82 9.38
CA ALA A 254 4.87 -2.72 8.96
C ALA A 254 5.50 -1.38 9.33
N ASP A 255 5.99 -0.65 8.33
CA ASP A 255 6.64 0.63 8.56
C ASP A 255 6.58 1.56 7.34
N ASP A 256 6.71 2.86 7.61
CA ASP A 256 6.87 3.86 6.58
C ASP A 256 8.36 3.98 6.23
N CYS A 257 8.73 3.47 5.05
CA CYS A 257 10.11 3.45 4.55
C CYS A 257 11.11 2.85 5.57
N GLY A 258 10.70 1.88 6.39
CA GLY A 258 11.55 1.22 7.39
C GLY A 258 12.01 2.12 8.54
N ALA A 259 11.35 3.26 8.79
CA ALA A 259 11.77 4.30 9.75
C ALA A 259 12.19 3.80 11.15
N ALA A 260 11.53 2.78 11.68
CA ALA A 260 11.79 2.16 12.99
C ALA A 260 12.91 1.09 12.96
N ILE A 261 13.37 0.66 11.79
CA ILE A 261 14.45 -0.33 11.64
C ILE A 261 15.79 0.36 11.92
N THR A 262 16.46 -0.03 13.00
CA THR A 262 17.80 0.45 13.38
C THR A 262 18.93 -0.50 13.00
N GLU A 263 18.60 -1.75 12.64
CA GLU A 263 19.56 -2.74 12.17
C GLU A 263 20.19 -2.34 10.83
N LYS A 264 21.43 -2.77 10.60
CA LYS A 264 22.14 -2.57 9.33
C LYS A 264 22.34 -3.87 8.58
N PHE A 265 22.24 -3.81 7.25
CA PHE A 265 22.20 -4.97 6.36
C PHE A 265 23.38 -5.00 5.39
N ASP A 266 23.73 -6.21 4.93
CA ASP A 266 24.79 -6.45 3.94
C ASP A 266 24.30 -6.21 2.50
N LEU A 267 23.00 -6.34 2.28
CA LEU A 267 22.32 -6.05 1.03
C LEU A 267 20.97 -5.38 1.29
N ILE A 268 20.66 -4.33 0.54
CA ILE A 268 19.31 -3.75 0.49
C ILE A 268 18.80 -3.87 -0.94
N VAL A 269 17.58 -4.39 -1.13
CA VAL A 269 16.89 -4.39 -2.43
C VAL A 269 15.66 -3.51 -2.34
N CYS A 270 15.38 -2.74 -3.38
CA CYS A 270 14.31 -1.74 -3.33
C CYS A 270 13.71 -1.48 -4.72
N ASN A 271 12.39 -1.60 -4.82
CA ASN A 271 11.60 -1.02 -5.90
C ASN A 271 10.62 -0.01 -5.29
N PRO A 272 11.03 1.26 -5.10
CA PRO A 272 10.22 2.23 -4.40
C PRO A 272 8.92 2.52 -5.15
N PRO A 273 7.80 2.80 -4.46
CA PRO A 273 6.54 3.08 -5.13
C PRO A 273 6.58 4.39 -5.93
N PHE A 274 5.82 4.43 -7.03
CA PHE A 274 5.72 5.59 -7.92
C PHE A 274 4.27 6.07 -8.03
N HIS A 275 3.96 7.25 -7.50
CA HIS A 275 2.64 7.89 -7.64
C HIS A 275 2.70 9.08 -8.58
N LYS A 276 2.02 9.05 -9.73
CA LYS A 276 1.99 10.15 -10.71
C LYS A 276 1.61 11.49 -10.04
N GLY A 277 2.61 12.35 -9.83
CA GLY A 277 2.49 13.68 -9.22
C GLY A 277 3.87 14.30 -9.03
N PHE A 278 4.25 15.23 -9.91
CA PHE A 278 5.61 15.76 -10.03
C PHE A 278 6.22 16.35 -8.74
N ASP A 279 5.42 16.93 -7.84
CA ASP A 279 5.91 17.46 -6.57
C ASP A 279 6.16 16.38 -5.49
N VAL A 280 5.43 15.27 -5.50
CA VAL A 280 5.55 14.19 -4.49
C VAL A 280 6.66 13.19 -4.86
N HIS A 281 7.03 13.12 -6.14
CA HIS A 281 8.13 12.28 -6.63
C HIS A 281 9.50 12.66 -6.05
N GLY A 282 9.68 13.93 -5.66
CA GLY A 282 10.84 14.49 -4.97
C GLY A 282 11.17 13.75 -3.67
N ASP A 283 10.16 13.69 -2.82
CA ASP A 283 10.39 13.40 -1.43
C ASP A 283 10.43 11.90 -1.17
N LEU A 284 9.59 11.12 -1.85
CA LEU A 284 9.49 9.69 -1.57
C LEU A 284 10.74 8.91 -2.00
N THR A 285 11.23 9.08 -3.23
CA THR A 285 12.48 8.41 -3.65
C THR A 285 13.66 8.82 -2.76
N LEU A 286 13.70 10.08 -2.31
CA LEU A 286 14.73 10.54 -1.40
C LEU A 286 14.62 9.88 -0.02
N GLN A 287 13.41 9.73 0.53
CA GLN A 287 13.17 9.02 1.79
C GLN A 287 13.64 7.56 1.72
N PHE A 288 13.36 6.85 0.62
CA PHE A 288 13.85 5.49 0.42
C PHE A 288 15.39 5.43 0.33
N LEU A 289 16.02 6.38 -0.38
CA LEU A 289 17.49 6.47 -0.45
C LEU A 289 18.13 6.75 0.91
N GLN A 290 17.58 7.70 1.67
CA GLN A 290 18.03 8.02 3.03
C GLN A 290 17.83 6.84 3.97
N SER A 291 16.70 6.14 3.86
CA SER A 291 16.43 4.94 4.65
C SER A 291 17.43 3.83 4.35
N ALA A 292 17.69 3.56 3.08
CA ALA A 292 18.69 2.59 2.67
C ALA A 292 20.08 2.97 3.19
N GLN A 293 20.50 4.23 3.03
CA GLN A 293 21.81 4.71 3.50
C GLN A 293 22.00 4.48 5.00
N ALA A 294 20.99 4.82 5.82
CA ALA A 294 21.07 4.67 7.27
C ALA A 294 21.13 3.20 7.72
N ARG A 295 20.55 2.29 6.94
CA ARG A 295 20.47 0.84 7.21
C ARG A 295 21.52 0.03 6.46
N LEU A 296 22.44 0.66 5.75
CA LEU A 296 23.49 -0.05 5.03
C LEU A 296 24.73 -0.22 5.93
N LYS A 297 25.28 -1.45 6.01
CA LYS A 297 26.60 -1.66 6.63
C LYS A 297 27.68 -0.95 5.81
N ARG A 298 28.82 -0.68 6.43
CA ARG A 298 29.97 -0.09 5.73
C ARG A 298 30.48 -1.06 4.66
N GLY A 299 30.63 -0.59 3.42
CA GLY A 299 31.06 -1.41 2.28
C GLY A 299 30.00 -2.36 1.73
N ALA A 300 28.78 -2.34 2.28
CA ALA A 300 27.64 -3.09 1.74
C ALA A 300 27.02 -2.35 0.55
N SER A 301 26.07 -3.02 -0.11
CA SER A 301 25.44 -2.53 -1.34
C SER A 301 23.93 -2.41 -1.21
N ALA A 302 23.36 -1.38 -1.81
CA ALA A 302 21.93 -1.29 -2.05
C ALA A 302 21.65 -1.35 -3.56
N VAL A 303 20.57 -2.01 -3.95
CA VAL A 303 20.14 -2.16 -5.34
C VAL A 303 18.76 -1.58 -5.50
N PHE A 304 18.65 -0.58 -6.36
CA PHE A 304 17.41 0.14 -6.60
C PHE A 304 16.99 -0.04 -8.04
N VAL A 305 15.70 -0.28 -8.27
CA VAL A 305 15.10 -0.14 -9.61
C VAL A 305 14.13 1.03 -9.62
N VAL A 306 14.21 1.85 -10.65
CA VAL A 306 13.30 2.99 -10.83
C VAL A 306 12.85 3.09 -12.28
N ASN A 307 11.72 3.76 -12.51
CA ASN A 307 11.34 4.16 -13.86
C ASN A 307 12.42 5.08 -14.45
N GLN A 308 12.67 4.96 -15.76
CA GLN A 308 13.74 5.67 -16.48
C GLN A 308 13.70 7.20 -16.36
N PHE A 309 12.50 7.77 -16.15
CA PHE A 309 12.32 9.22 -16.02
C PHE A 309 12.70 9.76 -14.64
N ILE A 310 12.98 8.89 -13.67
CA ILE A 310 13.36 9.27 -12.32
C ILE A 310 14.88 9.42 -12.26
N GLY A 311 15.34 10.65 -12.02
CA GLY A 311 16.76 10.96 -11.85
C GLY A 311 17.31 10.50 -10.50
N LEU A 312 17.27 9.20 -10.22
CA LEU A 312 17.79 8.61 -8.97
C LEU A 312 19.28 8.90 -8.79
N GLU A 313 20.06 8.93 -9.88
CA GLU A 313 21.50 9.16 -9.86
C GLU A 313 21.86 10.51 -9.24
N GLN A 314 21.06 11.55 -9.51
CA GLN A 314 21.30 12.90 -8.98
C GLN A 314 21.12 12.96 -7.47
N ARG A 315 20.14 12.22 -6.93
CA ARG A 315 19.85 12.17 -5.50
C ARG A 315 20.79 11.22 -4.76
N ALA A 316 21.09 10.07 -5.36
CA ALA A 316 21.97 9.07 -4.79
C ALA A 316 23.41 9.60 -4.61
N LYS A 317 23.91 10.43 -5.52
CA LYS A 317 25.25 11.06 -5.43
C LYS A 317 25.47 11.87 -4.14
N GLN A 318 24.41 12.36 -3.51
CA GLN A 318 24.52 13.12 -2.25
C GLN A 318 24.60 12.22 -1.01
N LEU A 319 24.22 10.95 -1.15
CA LEU A 319 24.04 10.01 -0.04
C LEU A 319 25.01 8.83 -0.07
N PHE A 320 25.47 8.44 -1.26
CA PHE A 320 26.29 7.25 -1.51
C PHE A 320 27.59 7.63 -2.22
N GLY A 321 28.69 6.95 -1.86
CA GLY A 321 30.00 7.15 -2.49
C GLY A 321 30.06 6.60 -3.93
N GLU A 322 29.26 5.59 -4.25
CA GLU A 322 29.16 5.01 -5.59
C GLU A 322 27.69 4.89 -6.02
N CYS A 323 27.40 5.23 -7.28
CA CYS A 323 26.12 4.98 -7.94
C CYS A 323 26.40 4.48 -9.37
N ARG A 324 26.22 3.18 -9.60
CA ARG A 324 26.54 2.50 -10.87
C ARG A 324 25.28 1.94 -11.52
N LEU A 325 25.04 2.28 -12.78
CA LEU A 325 23.98 1.67 -13.58
C LEU A 325 24.34 0.20 -13.87
N LEU A 326 23.45 -0.72 -13.48
CA LEU A 326 23.58 -2.16 -13.75
C LEU A 326 22.82 -2.57 -15.01
N ALA A 327 21.61 -2.03 -15.19
CA ALA A 327 20.77 -2.34 -16.34
C ALA A 327 19.82 -1.17 -16.67
N GLU A 328 19.46 -1.05 -17.94
CA GLU A 328 18.43 -0.12 -18.45
C GLU A 328 17.64 -0.83 -19.53
N ARG A 329 16.37 -1.16 -19.25
CA ARG A 329 15.50 -1.92 -20.15
C ARG A 329 14.04 -1.73 -19.79
N ASP A 330 13.15 -1.83 -20.78
CA ASP A 330 11.69 -1.86 -20.58
C ASP A 330 11.10 -0.66 -19.80
N GLY A 331 11.76 0.50 -19.90
CA GLY A 331 11.35 1.72 -19.19
C GLY A 331 11.88 1.84 -17.76
N PHE A 332 12.76 0.94 -17.32
CA PHE A 332 13.34 0.91 -15.98
C PHE A 332 14.88 0.99 -16.02
N LYS A 333 15.45 1.50 -14.92
CA LYS A 333 16.89 1.49 -14.64
C LYS A 333 17.17 0.83 -13.31
N VAL A 334 18.17 -0.03 -13.26
CA VAL A 334 18.67 -0.67 -12.04
C VAL A 334 20.02 -0.09 -11.66
N PHE A 335 20.14 0.37 -10.41
CA PHE A 335 21.35 0.98 -9.87
C PHE A 335 21.90 0.19 -8.70
N LEU A 336 23.22 0.06 -8.67
CA LEU A 336 24.00 -0.30 -7.50
C LEU A 336 24.45 0.95 -6.77
N LEU A 337 24.17 1.02 -5.48
CA LEU A 337 24.59 2.09 -4.58
C LEU A 337 25.51 1.51 -3.50
N LYS A 338 26.62 2.18 -3.19
CA LYS A 338 27.50 1.79 -2.07
C LYS A 338 27.73 2.95 -1.12
N ALA A 339 27.71 2.63 0.18
CA ALA A 339 28.05 3.57 1.25
C ALA A 339 29.51 4.03 1.17
#